data_AF-A0A6C0KAC5-F1
#
_entry.id   AF-A0A6C0KAC5-F1
#
_cell.length_a   1.000
_cell.length_b   1.000
_cell.length_c   1.000
_cell.angle_alpha   90.00
_cell.angle_beta   90.00
_cell.angle_gamma   90.00
#
_symmetry.space_group_name_H-M   'P 1'
#
loop_
_entity.id
_entity.type
_entity.pdbx_description
1 polymer ?
#
loop_
_entity_poly.entity_id
_entity_poly.type
_entity_poly.pdbx_seq_one_letter_code
_entity_poly.pdbx_strand_id
1 'polypeptide(L)' 'MRKLTIYIARHRKSTPMCPAHSQPCSNCLGVIKKLGIKKIVYVDDYGEVNKCKACDYKTDYITPGYKLYYNENITPD' A
#
# COMPACT_ATOMS: atom_id res chain seq x y z
N MET A 1 -11.86 -6.18 -20.84
CA MET A 1 -11.40 -6.23 -19.42
C MET A 1 -10.74 -4.91 -19.05
N ARG A 2 -11.29 -4.15 -18.09
CA ARG A 2 -10.86 -2.78 -17.80
C ARG A 2 -9.51 -2.77 -17.06
N LYS A 3 -8.54 -1.98 -17.53
CA LYS A 3 -7.22 -1.86 -16.89
C LYS A 3 -7.34 -0.87 -15.72
N LEU A 4 -7.26 -1.37 -14.50
CA LEU A 4 -7.32 -0.53 -13.28
C LEU A 4 -5.91 -0.28 -12.74
N THR A 5 -5.62 0.98 -12.44
CA THR A 5 -4.37 1.44 -11.80
C THR A 5 -4.73 2.11 -10.48
N ILE A 6 -4.03 1.74 -9.41
CA ILE A 6 -4.16 2.40 -8.10
C ILE A 6 -2.98 3.32 -7.86
N TYR A 7 -3.27 4.54 -7.40
CA TYR A 7 -2.29 5.51 -6.91
C TYR A 7 -2.43 5.58 -5.40
N ILE A 8 -1.35 5.26 -4.68
CA ILE A 8 -1.33 5.22 -3.23
C ILE A 8 -0.47 6.39 -2.76
N ALA A 9 -1.07 7.32 -2.04
CA ALA A 9 -0.41 8.49 -1.51
C ALA A 9 -0.71 8.62 -0.01
N ARG A 10 0.27 9.06 0.76
CA ARG A 10 0.08 9.42 2.17
C ARG A 10 0.24 10.93 2.31
N HIS A 11 -0.78 11.58 2.84
CA HIS A 11 -0.75 13.01 3.11
C HIS A 11 -0.33 13.26 4.57
N ARG A 12 0.65 14.13 4.79
CA ARG A 12 1.08 14.58 6.11
C ARG A 12 0.81 16.08 6.25
N LYS A 13 0.05 16.48 7.28
CA LYS A 13 -0.21 17.90 7.56
C LYS A 13 1.07 18.74 7.74
N SER A 14 2.11 18.15 8.33
CA SER A 14 3.39 18.84 8.59
C SER A 14 4.26 19.04 7.35
N THR A 15 4.02 18.26 6.29
CA THR A 15 4.84 18.25 5.06
C THR A 15 3.94 18.13 3.83
N PRO A 16 3.08 19.14 3.56
CA PRO A 16 2.04 19.05 2.53
C PRO A 16 2.60 18.91 1.10
N MET A 17 3.85 19.34 0.87
CA MET A 17 4.51 19.22 -0.44
C MET A 17 5.35 17.96 -0.60
N CYS A 18 5.62 17.21 0.47
CA CYS A 18 6.45 16.01 0.39
C CYS A 18 5.56 14.77 0.39
N PRO A 19 5.53 13.99 -0.71
CA PRO A 19 4.83 12.72 -0.72
C PRO A 19 5.43 11.82 0.35
N ALA A 20 4.60 11.38 1.31
CA ALA A 20 5.09 10.48 2.35
C ALA A 20 5.09 9.03 1.85
N HIS A 21 5.98 8.22 2.44
CA HIS A 21 6.05 6.78 2.21
C HIS A 21 4.67 6.13 2.18
N SER A 22 4.36 5.51 1.06
CA SER A 22 3.03 4.99 0.75
C SER A 22 3.08 3.58 0.14
N GLN A 23 4.21 2.87 0.27
CA GLN A 23 4.29 1.47 -0.11
C GLN A 23 3.18 0.65 0.56
N PRO A 24 2.37 -0.09 -0.21
CA PRO A 24 1.35 -0.96 0.37
C PRO A 24 2.00 -2.09 1.16
N CYS A 25 1.43 -2.39 2.32
CA CYS A 25 1.79 -3.54 3.15
C CYS A 25 1.21 -4.85 2.57
N SER A 26 1.54 -5.98 3.20
CA SER A 26 1.09 -7.31 2.77
C SER A 26 -0.44 -7.43 2.70
N ASN A 27 -1.15 -6.90 3.69
CA ASN A 27 -2.62 -6.93 3.72
C ASN A 27 -3.23 -6.08 2.60
N CYS A 28 -2.72 -4.85 2.40
CA CYS A 28 -3.12 -3.99 1.29
C CYS A 28 -2.88 -4.65 -0.07
N LEU A 29 -1.73 -5.33 -0.24
CA LEU A 29 -1.43 -6.08 -1.47
C LEU A 29 -2.45 -7.20 -1.72
N GLY A 30 -2.89 -7.90 -0.67
CA GLY A 30 -3.95 -8.91 -0.75
C GLY A 30 -5.25 -8.33 -1.31
N VAL A 31 -5.70 -7.20 -0.75
CA VAL A 31 -6.91 -6.49 -1.21
C VAL A 31 -6.76 -6.00 -2.65
N ILE A 32 -5.62 -5.39 -3.00
CA ILE A 32 -5.33 -4.90 -4.37
C ILE A 32 -5.45 -6.04 -5.39
N LYS A 33 -4.90 -7.22 -5.07
CA LYS A 33 -4.99 -8.41 -5.92
C LYS A 33 -6.42 -8.94 -6.01
N LYS A 34 -7.14 -9.02 -4.90
CA LYS A 34 -8.56 -9.45 -4.85
C LYS A 34 -9.46 -8.58 -5.71
N LEU A 35 -9.20 -7.26 -5.76
CA LEU A 35 -9.93 -6.30 -6.59
C LEU A 35 -9.54 -6.33 -8.07
N GLY A 36 -8.57 -7.16 -8.47
CA GLY A 36 -8.12 -7.26 -9.87
C GLY A 36 -7.38 -6.02 -10.39
N ILE A 37 -6.83 -5.19 -9.48
CA ILE A 37 -6.02 -4.03 -9.85
C ILE A 37 -4.71 -4.52 -10.48
N LYS A 38 -4.37 -4.00 -11.66
CA LYS A 38 -3.24 -4.52 -12.45
C LYS A 38 -1.95 -3.76 -12.23
N LYS A 39 -2.03 -2.49 -11.81
CA LYS A 39 -0.87 -1.60 -11.68
C LYS A 39 -0.95 -0.81 -10.39
N ILE A 40 0.19 -0.71 -9.70
CA ILE A 40 0.35 0.01 -8.44
C ILE A 40 1.34 1.15 -8.68
N VAL A 41 0.99 2.33 -8.19
CA VAL A 41 1.86 3.52 -8.11
C VAL A 41 1.93 3.95 -6.65
N TYR A 42 3.14 4.10 -6.11
CA TYR A 42 3.39 4.43 -4.70
C TYR A 42 4.66 5.25 -4.54
N VAL A 43 4.88 5.79 -3.36
CA VAL A 43 6.09 6.53 -2.96
C VAL A 43 6.90 5.65 -2.01
N ASP A 44 8.19 5.48 -2.27
CA ASP A 44 9.09 4.71 -1.41
C ASP A 44 9.68 5.55 -0.26
N ASP A 45 10.59 4.95 0.51
CA ASP A 45 11.18 5.58 1.70
C ASP A 45 12.10 6.75 1.36
N TYR A 46 12.54 6.85 0.10
CA TYR A 46 13.37 7.93 -0.42
C TYR A 46 12.52 9.07 -1.02
N GLY A 47 11.19 8.92 -1.04
CA GLY A 47 10.29 9.89 -1.65
C GLY A 47 10.11 9.68 -3.16
N GLU A 48 10.63 8.59 -3.72
CA GLU A 48 10.59 8.34 -5.16
C GLU A 48 9.29 7.66 -5.58
N VAL A 49 8.73 8.12 -6.70
CA VAL A 49 7.49 7.58 -7.26
C VAL A 49 7.79 6.31 -8.05
N ASN A 50 7.36 5.18 -7.50
CA ASN A 50 7.54 3.86 -8.07
C ASN A 50 6.26 3.37 -8.76
N LYS A 51 6.44 2.59 -9.83
CA LYS A 51 5.34 2.01 -10.61
C LYS A 51 5.65 0.56 -10.99
N CYS A 52 4.73 -0.36 -10.71
CA CYS A 52 4.89 -1.77 -11.08
C CYS A 52 3.55 -2.44 -11.33
N LYS A 53 3.57 -3.66 -11.90
CA LYS A 53 2.35 -4.49 -11.95
C LYS A 53 2.07 -5.07 -10.56
N ALA A 54 0.80 -5.27 -10.25
CA ALA A 54 0.39 -5.85 -8.96
C ALA A 54 0.86 -7.30 -8.78
N CYS A 55 1.06 -8.04 -9.89
CA CYS A 55 1.63 -9.39 -9.86
C CYS A 55 3.13 -9.41 -9.52
N ASP A 56 3.85 -8.34 -9.88
CA ASP A 56 5.30 -8.23 -9.68
C ASP A 56 5.64 -7.60 -8.32
N TYR A 57 4.69 -6.88 -7.72
CA TYR A 57 4.86 -6.29 -6.39
C TYR A 57 4.89 -7.36 -5.30
N LYS A 58 5.93 -7.31 -4.48
CA LYS A 58 6.13 -8.17 -3.31
C LYS A 58 6.45 -7.30 -2.10
N THR A 59 5.90 -7.69 -0.96
CA THR A 59 6.19 -7.08 0.32
C THR A 59 5.90 -8.11 1.41
N ASP A 60 6.75 -8.15 2.40
CA ASP A 60 6.59 -8.87 3.67
C ASP A 60 6.26 -7.91 4.83
N TYR A 61 6.17 -6.60 4.54
CA TYR A 61 5.88 -5.59 5.53
C TYR A 61 4.46 -5.73 6.07
N ILE A 62 4.34 -5.87 7.38
CA ILE A 62 3.08 -5.85 8.12
C ILE A 62 3.06 -4.57 8.96
N THR A 63 1.99 -3.79 8.85
CA THR A 63 1.87 -2.53 9.60
C THR A 63 1.80 -2.79 11.12
N PRO A 64 2.39 -1.92 11.96
CA PRO A 64 2.30 -2.07 13.41
C PRO A 64 0.87 -2.18 13.93
N GLY A 65 -0.06 -1.39 13.37
CA GLY A 65 -1.48 -1.47 13.72
C GLY A 65 -2.11 -2.83 13.45
N TYR A 66 -1.74 -3.49 12.34
CA TYR A 66 -2.24 -4.82 12.03
C TYR A 66 -1.67 -5.88 12.99
N LYS A 67 -0.41 -5.74 13.42
CA LYS A 67 0.17 -6.61 14.46
C LYS A 67 -0.56 -6.46 15.79
N LEU A 68 -0.92 -5.23 16.17
CA LEU A 68 -1.71 -4.97 17.38
C LEU A 68 -3.08 -5.63 17.31
N TYR A 69 -3.82 -5.45 16.21
CA TYR A 69 -5.12 -6.11 16.02
C TYR A 69 -5.01 -7.64 16.12
N TYR A 70 -4.00 -8.23 15.49
CA TYR A 70 -3.78 -9.67 15.57
C TYR A 70 -3.55 -10.15 17.01
N ASN A 71 -2.71 -9.45 17.78
CA ASN A 71 -2.44 -9.79 19.18
C ASN A 71 -3.68 -9.66 20.08
N GLU A 72 -4.61 -8.75 19.72
CA GLU A 72 -5.87 -8.53 20.43
C GLU A 72 -7.01 -9.43 19.93
N ASN A 73 -6.75 -10.36 19.00
CA ASN A 73 -7.76 -11.19 18.32
C ASN A 73 -8.85 -10.37 17.59
N ILE A 74 -8.50 -9.18 17.11
CA ILE A 74 -9.37 -8.32 16.31
C ILE A 74 -9.09 -8.61 14.82
N THR A 75 -10.15 -8.91 14.08
CA THR A 75 -10.07 -9.07 12.62
C THR A 75 -10.54 -7.76 11.98
N PRO A 76 -9.65 -6.94 11.40
CA PRO A 76 -10.07 -5.74 10.71
C PRO A 76 -10.78 -6.09 9.40
N ASP A 77 -11.93 -5.46 9.17
CA ASP A 77 -12.82 -5.63 8.01
C ASP A 77 -12.13 -5.41 6.65
#